data_AF-A0A1L8EAM8-F1
#
_entry.id   AF-A0A1L8EAM8-F1
#
_cell.length_a   1.000
_cell.length_b   1.000
_cell.length_c   1.000
_cell.angle_alpha   90.00
_cell.angle_beta   90.00
_cell.angle_gamma   90.00
#
_symmetry.space_group_name_H-M   'P 1'
#
loop_
_entity.id
_entity.type
_entity.pdbx_description
1 polymer ?
#
loop_
_entity_poly.entity_id
_entity_poly.type
_entity_poly.pdbx_seq_one_letter_code
_entity_poly.pdbx_strand_id
1 'polypeptide(L)'
;MQLLSSSTSNKLLLWGLLFVGHSRFIVTALECYHCEGADCEQMDQGKVDKCPDGETVCATIFNEGTIIAKGCLGNITEDIRIKCQGNNIDILNQCHKCKDDLCNEWSPNNMDLECIQCDSKLDPKCRIEGEPLYMDPTHCHISRTPNILCYALKEGNRTVRGCASTLEQQRTCMASDGCYLCNPNTLPVCNALIPKFEDAQNPNTNAGGIIGVEILSYISMVILIVRNHFL
;
A
#
# COMPACT_ATOMS: atom_id res chain seq x y z
N MET A 1 34.78 84.84 3.44
CA MET A 1 34.28 84.63 2.06
C MET A 1 34.53 83.16 1.71
N GLN A 2 33.54 82.32 2.00
CA GLN A 2 33.46 80.92 1.54
C GLN A 2 33.08 80.92 0.05
N LEU A 3 33.46 79.86 -0.69
CA LEU A 3 33.06 79.39 -2.03
C LEU A 3 34.32 78.72 -2.61
N LEU A 4 34.43 77.43 -2.97
CA LEU A 4 33.48 76.48 -3.58
C LEU A 4 33.84 75.03 -3.21
N SER A 5 32.80 74.20 -3.12
CA SER A 5 32.84 72.74 -3.12
C SER A 5 32.84 72.19 -4.56
N SER A 6 33.31 70.96 -4.77
CA SER A 6 32.61 69.88 -5.48
C SER A 6 33.62 68.74 -5.79
N SER A 7 33.47 67.60 -5.11
CA SER A 7 32.69 66.43 -5.54
C SER A 7 33.45 65.53 -6.52
N THR A 8 34.46 64.83 -6.00
CA THR A 8 35.09 63.65 -6.64
C THR A 8 34.49 62.37 -6.07
N SER A 9 33.16 62.29 -5.96
CA SER A 9 32.47 61.12 -5.39
C SER A 9 31.28 60.71 -6.25
N ASN A 10 31.49 60.54 -7.56
CA ASN A 10 30.42 60.17 -8.48
C ASN A 10 30.87 59.34 -9.70
N LYS A 11 31.91 58.51 -9.53
CA LYS A 11 32.27 57.49 -10.55
C LYS A 11 32.36 56.07 -10.01
N LEU A 12 32.50 55.88 -8.69
CA LEU A 12 32.41 54.54 -8.08
C LEU A 12 30.95 54.06 -7.87
N LEU A 13 29.98 54.97 -7.78
CA LEU A 13 28.59 54.58 -7.55
C LEU A 13 27.87 54.03 -8.80
N LEU A 14 28.39 54.31 -10.01
CA LEU A 14 27.79 53.86 -11.27
C LEU A 14 28.17 52.43 -11.68
N TRP A 15 29.23 51.85 -11.09
CA TRP A 15 29.58 50.44 -11.30
C TRP A 15 28.98 49.51 -10.24
N GLY A 16 28.46 50.05 -9.13
CA GLY A 16 27.76 49.28 -8.10
C GLY A 16 26.29 48.96 -8.44
N LEU A 17 25.71 49.62 -9.45
CA LEU A 17 24.30 49.45 -9.84
C LEU A 17 24.08 48.49 -11.03
N LEU A 18 25.14 47.94 -11.62
CA LEU A 18 25.05 46.97 -12.73
C LEU A 18 25.12 45.49 -12.29
N PHE A 19 25.31 45.23 -11.00
CA PHE A 19 25.20 43.89 -10.40
C PHE A 19 23.92 43.74 -9.55
N VAL A 20 22.83 44.37 -9.97
CA VAL A 20 21.49 43.93 -9.50
C VAL A 20 21.25 42.58 -10.14
N GLY A 21 21.47 41.54 -9.33
CA GLY A 21 21.50 40.15 -9.76
C GLY A 21 20.33 39.77 -10.67
N HIS A 22 20.66 39.38 -11.90
CA HIS A 22 19.84 38.43 -12.63
C HIS A 22 20.00 37.06 -11.97
N SER A 23 19.42 36.91 -10.79
CA SER A 23 19.05 35.60 -10.28
C SER A 23 17.98 35.06 -11.23
N ARG A 24 18.41 34.39 -12.29
CA ARG A 24 17.50 33.53 -13.04
C ARG A 24 17.13 32.41 -12.08
N PHE A 25 15.96 32.52 -11.46
CA PHE A 25 15.33 31.37 -10.83
C PHE A 25 15.14 30.36 -11.96
N ILE A 26 15.96 29.31 -11.96
CA ILE A 26 15.71 28.14 -12.79
C ILE A 26 14.50 27.47 -12.14
N VAL A 27 13.30 27.77 -12.64
CA VAL A 27 12.12 26.97 -12.33
C VAL A 27 12.33 25.65 -13.07
N THR A 28 12.75 24.62 -12.34
CA THR A 28 12.75 23.26 -12.86
C THR A 28 11.31 22.80 -12.96
N ALA A 29 10.93 22.26 -14.11
CA ALA A 29 9.60 21.67 -14.29
C ALA A 29 9.48 20.49 -13.32
N LEU A 30 8.37 20.44 -12.57
CA LEU A 30 8.05 19.36 -11.65
C LEU A 30 8.01 18.02 -12.42
N GLU A 31 8.65 17.00 -11.89
CA GLU A 31 8.58 15.63 -12.43
C GLU A 31 7.62 14.79 -11.59
N CYS A 32 6.75 14.00 -12.22
CA CYS A 32 5.83 13.09 -11.53
C CYS A 32 5.86 11.70 -12.16
N TYR A 33 5.59 10.67 -11.37
CA TYR A 33 5.25 9.35 -11.91
C TYR A 33 3.92 9.40 -12.67
N HIS A 34 3.82 8.62 -13.74
CA HIS A 34 2.69 8.56 -14.64
C HIS A 34 2.27 7.12 -14.94
N CYS A 35 0.97 6.87 -14.80
CA CYS A 35 0.27 5.66 -15.23
C CYS A 35 -1.23 5.96 -15.31
N GLU A 36 -1.99 5.26 -16.15
CA GLU A 36 -3.46 5.28 -16.13
C GLU A 36 -4.01 3.86 -16.39
N GLY A 37 -5.04 3.48 -15.65
CA GLY A 37 -5.71 2.19 -15.81
C GLY A 37 -4.80 0.99 -15.47
N ALA A 38 -4.78 0.00 -16.36
CA ALA A 38 -4.02 -1.24 -16.18
C ALA A 38 -2.49 -1.00 -16.12
N ASP A 39 -2.00 0.11 -16.68
CA ASP A 39 -0.58 0.49 -16.61
C ASP A 39 -0.13 0.76 -15.16
N CYS A 40 -1.08 1.05 -14.24
CA CYS A 40 -0.78 1.25 -12.83
C CYS A 40 -0.66 -0.06 -12.02
N GLU A 41 -0.98 -1.22 -12.62
CA GLU A 41 -0.90 -2.52 -11.94
C GLU A 41 0.52 -3.09 -11.95
N GLN A 42 1.35 -2.68 -12.90
CA GLN A 42 2.74 -3.11 -13.00
C GLN A 42 3.62 -2.28 -12.06
N MET A 43 4.31 -2.95 -11.14
CA MET A 43 5.24 -2.34 -10.18
C MET A 43 6.52 -1.77 -10.81
N ASP A 44 6.71 -1.93 -12.12
CA ASP A 44 7.82 -1.29 -12.84
C ASP A 44 7.57 0.21 -12.85
N GLN A 45 8.11 0.87 -11.82
CA GLN A 45 8.46 2.29 -11.71
C GLN A 45 7.80 3.12 -12.81
N GLY A 46 6.61 3.66 -12.51
CA GLY A 46 5.78 4.37 -13.48
C GLY A 46 6.60 5.33 -14.35
N LYS A 47 6.19 5.51 -15.61
CA LYS A 47 6.88 6.44 -16.51
C LYS A 47 7.01 7.80 -15.82
N VAL A 48 8.17 8.43 -15.88
CA VAL A 48 8.36 9.76 -15.32
C VAL A 48 8.06 10.78 -16.40
N ASP A 49 7.12 11.68 -16.13
CA ASP A 49 6.76 12.78 -17.02
C ASP A 49 7.04 14.13 -16.36
N LYS A 50 7.52 15.08 -17.17
CA LYS A 50 7.65 16.49 -16.77
C LYS A 50 6.31 17.18 -16.88
N CYS A 51 5.90 17.85 -15.81
CA CYS A 51 4.69 18.62 -15.79
C CYS A 51 4.79 19.86 -16.68
N PRO A 52 3.68 20.27 -17.33
CA PRO A 52 3.62 21.52 -18.06
C PRO A 52 3.96 22.73 -17.18
N ASP A 53 4.45 23.81 -17.80
CA ASP A 53 4.78 25.04 -17.09
C ASP A 53 3.58 25.56 -16.27
N GLY A 54 3.81 25.81 -14.98
CA GLY A 54 2.79 26.31 -14.04
C GLY A 54 1.98 25.21 -13.33
N GLU A 55 2.07 23.96 -13.76
CA GLU A 55 1.57 22.82 -13.00
C GLU A 55 2.56 22.49 -11.88
N THR A 56 2.05 22.41 -10.64
CA THR A 56 2.87 22.30 -9.42
C THR A 56 2.38 21.18 -8.51
N VAL A 57 1.49 20.32 -9.02
CA VAL A 57 0.87 19.26 -8.23
C VAL A 57 1.01 17.92 -8.95
N CYS A 58 1.70 16.98 -8.32
CA CYS A 58 1.57 15.57 -8.65
C CYS A 58 0.35 14.98 -7.93
N ALA A 59 -0.27 13.97 -8.53
CA ALA A 59 -1.36 13.22 -7.94
C ALA A 59 -1.17 11.70 -8.06
N THR A 60 -1.67 10.97 -7.07
CA THR A 60 -2.02 9.54 -7.16
C THR A 60 -3.50 9.42 -6.89
N ILE A 61 -4.25 8.85 -7.84
CA ILE A 61 -5.70 8.66 -7.75
C ILE A 61 -5.98 7.18 -7.57
N PHE A 62 -6.95 6.87 -6.71
CA PHE A 62 -7.28 5.49 -6.44
C PHE A 62 -8.78 5.22 -6.46
N ASN A 63 -9.11 3.97 -6.75
CA ASN A 63 -10.45 3.40 -6.72
C ASN A 63 -10.44 2.19 -5.79
N GLU A 64 -11.30 2.19 -4.77
CA GLU A 64 -11.42 1.06 -3.83
C GLU A 64 -10.10 0.60 -3.20
N GLY A 65 -9.14 1.52 -3.08
CA GLY A 65 -7.80 1.26 -2.52
C GLY A 65 -6.72 1.06 -3.57
N THR A 66 -7.05 0.68 -4.80
CA THR A 66 -6.11 0.42 -5.91
C THR A 66 -5.81 1.69 -6.70
N ILE A 67 -4.52 1.93 -6.99
CA ILE A 67 -4.09 3.06 -7.84
C ILE A 67 -4.64 2.87 -9.25
N ILE A 68 -5.35 3.89 -9.75
CA ILE A 68 -5.91 3.90 -11.11
C ILE A 68 -5.29 4.99 -11.99
N ALA A 69 -4.61 5.97 -11.39
CA ALA A 69 -3.85 6.96 -12.13
C ALA A 69 -2.74 7.58 -11.28
N LYS A 70 -1.64 7.96 -11.94
CA LYS A 70 -0.59 8.84 -11.43
C LYS A 70 -0.28 9.88 -12.49
N GLY A 71 0.10 11.08 -12.09
CA GLY A 71 0.60 12.08 -13.02
C GLY A 71 0.59 13.48 -12.44
N CYS A 72 0.96 14.42 -13.29
CA CYS A 72 0.68 15.84 -13.07
C CYS A 72 -0.83 16.04 -13.04
N LEU A 73 -1.36 16.71 -12.02
CA LEU A 73 -2.80 16.74 -11.74
C LEU A 73 -3.62 17.20 -12.95
N GLY A 74 -3.17 18.23 -13.68
CA GLY A 74 -3.84 18.74 -14.88
C GLY A 74 -3.74 17.86 -16.13
N ASN A 75 -2.82 16.89 -16.18
CA ASN A 75 -2.66 15.97 -17.31
C ASN A 75 -3.47 14.68 -17.16
N ILE A 76 -3.96 14.38 -15.95
CA ILE A 76 -4.83 13.23 -15.70
C ILE A 76 -6.20 13.51 -16.33
N THR A 77 -6.76 12.51 -17.01
CA THR A 77 -8.07 12.63 -17.67
C THR A 77 -9.17 13.07 -16.68
N GLU A 78 -10.07 13.97 -17.12
CA GLU A 78 -11.05 14.64 -16.25
C GLU A 78 -11.91 13.70 -15.41
N ASP A 79 -12.34 12.59 -16.00
CA ASP A 79 -13.20 11.57 -15.40
C ASP A 79 -12.51 10.85 -14.22
N ILE A 80 -11.19 10.77 -14.24
CA ILE A 80 -10.38 10.24 -13.14
C ILE A 80 -10.03 11.37 -12.17
N ARG A 81 -9.62 12.52 -12.70
CA ARG A 81 -9.21 13.73 -11.96
C ARG A 81 -10.31 14.29 -11.05
N ILE A 82 -11.59 14.09 -11.37
CA ILE A 82 -12.73 14.49 -10.53
C ILE A 82 -12.66 13.91 -9.11
N LYS A 83 -12.01 12.75 -8.93
CA LYS A 83 -11.76 12.12 -7.62
C LYS A 83 -10.81 12.92 -6.74
N CYS A 84 -10.09 13.88 -7.31
CA CYS A 84 -9.22 14.82 -6.62
C CYS A 84 -9.92 16.17 -6.30
N GLN A 85 -11.21 16.32 -6.58
CA GLN A 85 -11.93 17.57 -6.25
C GLN A 85 -12.23 17.62 -4.74
N GLY A 86 -11.79 18.69 -4.06
CA GLY A 86 -11.89 18.84 -2.60
C GLY A 86 -10.78 19.71 -2.00
N ASN A 87 -10.77 19.88 -0.67
CA ASN A 87 -9.72 20.59 0.08
C ASN A 87 -8.32 19.99 -0.17
N ASN A 88 -7.29 20.82 -0.06
CA ASN A 88 -5.85 20.51 -0.21
C ASN A 88 -5.31 19.42 0.73
N ILE A 89 -6.10 19.02 1.73
CA ILE A 89 -5.85 17.89 2.63
C ILE A 89 -7.10 17.02 2.54
N ASP A 90 -6.97 15.95 1.77
CA ASP A 90 -7.96 15.00 1.23
C ASP A 90 -9.16 14.68 2.15
N ILE A 91 -10.39 15.07 1.76
CA ILE A 91 -11.65 14.71 2.47
C ILE A 91 -12.44 13.61 1.72
N LEU A 92 -11.98 13.20 0.54
CA LEU A 92 -12.53 12.04 -0.15
C LEU A 92 -11.36 11.13 -0.41
N ASN A 93 -11.27 10.03 0.35
CA ASN A 93 -10.27 8.96 0.33
C ASN A 93 -10.00 8.39 -1.08
N GLN A 94 -9.64 9.20 -2.08
CA GLN A 94 -9.55 8.87 -3.50
C GLN A 94 -8.38 9.58 -4.20
N CYS A 95 -7.69 10.56 -3.58
CA CYS A 95 -6.60 11.26 -4.23
C CYS A 95 -5.50 11.79 -3.29
N HIS A 96 -4.28 11.31 -3.47
CA HIS A 96 -3.10 11.89 -2.83
C HIS A 96 -2.50 12.99 -3.72
N LYS A 97 -2.31 14.20 -3.21
CA LYS A 97 -1.65 15.33 -3.89
C LYS A 97 -0.37 15.73 -3.17
N CYS A 98 0.65 16.10 -3.93
CA CYS A 98 1.94 16.54 -3.39
C CYS A 98 2.65 17.48 -4.40
N LYS A 99 3.73 18.16 -3.99
CA LYS A 99 4.35 19.28 -4.76
C LYS A 99 5.87 19.16 -4.96
N ASP A 100 6.46 18.01 -4.65
CA ASP A 100 7.89 17.76 -4.83
C ASP A 100 8.12 16.79 -6.00
N ASP A 101 9.32 16.79 -6.58
CA ASP A 101 9.63 15.86 -7.67
C ASP A 101 9.41 14.41 -7.24
N LEU A 102 8.70 13.66 -8.07
CA LEU A 102 8.39 12.24 -7.90
C LEU A 102 7.65 11.91 -6.60
N CYS A 103 7.03 12.92 -5.97
CA CYS A 103 6.39 12.77 -4.66
C CYS A 103 5.13 11.90 -4.69
N ASN A 104 4.56 11.67 -5.87
CA ASN A 104 3.41 10.80 -6.05
C ASN A 104 3.81 9.32 -6.14
N GLU A 105 5.02 8.97 -5.71
CA GLU A 105 5.32 7.62 -5.28
C GLU A 105 4.42 7.28 -4.11
N TRP A 106 3.52 6.32 -4.33
CA TRP A 106 2.68 5.81 -3.25
C TRP A 106 3.20 4.43 -2.92
N SER A 107 4.18 4.37 -2.02
CA SER A 107 4.67 3.12 -1.45
C SER A 107 4.48 3.20 0.05
N PRO A 108 3.36 2.68 0.60
CA PRO A 108 3.19 2.61 2.02
C PRO A 108 4.03 1.46 2.55
N ASN A 109 5.37 1.57 2.58
CA ASN A 109 6.28 0.55 3.14
C ASN A 109 6.11 -0.90 2.61
N ASN A 110 5.38 -1.09 1.51
CA ASN A 110 4.92 -2.40 1.01
C ASN A 110 5.57 -2.77 -0.33
N MET A 111 6.62 -2.06 -0.77
CA MET A 111 7.26 -2.28 -2.08
C MET A 111 7.81 -3.70 -2.24
N ASP A 112 8.14 -4.36 -1.13
CA ASP A 112 8.67 -5.73 -1.10
C ASP A 112 7.63 -6.77 -0.64
N LEU A 113 6.34 -6.42 -0.62
CA LEU A 113 5.30 -7.29 -0.12
C LEU A 113 4.80 -8.22 -1.22
N GLU A 114 5.31 -9.45 -1.19
CA GLU A 114 4.97 -10.50 -2.14
C GLU A 114 4.15 -11.62 -1.48
N CYS A 115 3.18 -12.14 -2.21
CA CYS A 115 2.39 -13.31 -1.83
C CYS A 115 2.39 -14.32 -2.99
N ILE A 116 2.10 -15.59 -2.70
CA ILE A 116 1.66 -16.50 -3.78
C ILE A 116 0.32 -16.02 -4.29
N GLN A 117 0.21 -15.80 -5.59
CA GLN A 117 -1.03 -15.42 -6.26
C GLN A 117 -1.37 -16.47 -7.31
N CYS A 118 -2.40 -17.27 -7.05
CA CYS A 118 -2.77 -18.39 -7.93
C CYS A 118 -4.22 -18.81 -7.76
N ASP A 119 -4.73 -19.54 -8.74
CA ASP A 119 -6.05 -20.15 -8.74
C ASP A 119 -5.93 -21.61 -9.17
N SER A 120 -6.41 -22.55 -8.33
CA SER A 120 -6.30 -23.99 -8.61
C SER A 120 -7.11 -24.47 -9.81
N LYS A 121 -8.00 -23.64 -10.34
CA LYS A 121 -8.69 -23.89 -11.62
C LYS A 121 -7.75 -23.69 -12.82
N LEU A 122 -6.76 -22.80 -12.69
CA LEU A 122 -5.79 -22.48 -13.73
C LEU A 122 -4.49 -23.28 -13.53
N ASP A 123 -4.00 -23.37 -12.29
CA ASP A 123 -2.83 -24.18 -11.92
C ASP A 123 -3.17 -25.12 -10.76
N PRO A 124 -3.34 -26.43 -11.00
CA PRO A 124 -3.64 -27.43 -9.98
C PRO A 124 -2.68 -27.44 -8.78
N LYS A 125 -1.43 -26.96 -8.93
CA LYS A 125 -0.47 -26.85 -7.81
C LYS A 125 -0.96 -25.91 -6.71
N CYS A 126 -1.78 -24.92 -7.04
CA CYS A 126 -2.31 -23.96 -6.08
C CYS A 126 -3.13 -24.60 -4.94
N ARG A 127 -3.63 -25.84 -5.16
CA ARG A 127 -4.42 -26.62 -4.20
C ARG A 127 -3.60 -27.35 -3.12
N ILE A 128 -2.26 -27.34 -3.17
CA ILE A 128 -1.43 -28.07 -2.19
C ILE A 128 -1.69 -27.54 -0.76
N GLU A 129 -2.09 -28.43 0.16
CA GLU A 129 -2.40 -28.13 1.56
C GLU A 129 -1.53 -28.96 2.50
N GLY A 130 -1.11 -28.38 3.63
CA GLY A 130 -0.29 -29.05 4.65
C GLY A 130 1.18 -29.29 4.25
N GLU A 131 1.58 -28.84 3.05
CA GLU A 131 2.95 -28.89 2.56
C GLU A 131 3.32 -27.54 1.92
N PRO A 132 4.62 -27.17 1.91
CA PRO A 132 5.07 -25.95 1.25
C PRO A 132 4.81 -25.98 -0.25
N LEU A 133 4.17 -24.94 -0.76
CA LEU A 133 3.99 -24.71 -2.20
C LEU A 133 5.24 -24.04 -2.78
N TYR A 134 5.84 -24.66 -3.80
CA TYR A 134 6.96 -24.10 -4.56
C TYR A 134 6.44 -23.39 -5.81
N MET A 135 6.23 -22.08 -5.68
CA MET A 135 5.82 -21.18 -6.75
C MET A 135 6.45 -19.83 -6.50
N ASP A 136 6.85 -19.14 -7.57
CA ASP A 136 7.41 -17.80 -7.44
C ASP A 136 6.31 -16.85 -6.93
N PRO A 137 6.57 -16.11 -5.84
CA PRO A 137 5.63 -15.13 -5.36
C PRO A 137 5.57 -13.95 -6.33
N THR A 138 4.48 -13.19 -6.26
CA THR A 138 4.32 -11.99 -7.06
C THR A 138 3.95 -10.84 -6.14
N HIS A 139 4.38 -9.64 -6.52
CA HIS A 139 4.09 -8.44 -5.76
C HIS A 139 2.58 -8.20 -5.65
N CYS A 140 2.14 -7.79 -4.47
CA CYS A 140 0.78 -7.36 -4.26
C CYS A 140 0.50 -6.02 -4.92
N HIS A 141 -0.71 -5.85 -5.45
CA HIS A 141 -1.12 -4.54 -5.97
C HIS A 141 -0.99 -3.45 -4.91
N ILE A 142 -0.48 -2.30 -5.35
CA ILE A 142 -0.29 -1.14 -4.49
C ILE A 142 -1.65 -0.67 -4.00
N SER A 143 -1.87 -0.80 -2.69
CA SER A 143 -3.08 -0.37 -2.02
C SER A 143 -2.78 0.65 -0.93
N ARG A 144 -3.79 1.48 -0.64
CA ARG A 144 -3.77 2.44 0.47
C ARG A 144 -3.95 1.81 1.84
N THR A 145 -4.41 0.57 1.91
CA THR A 145 -4.58 -0.09 3.19
C THR A 145 -3.21 -0.32 3.82
N PRO A 146 -2.91 0.31 4.97
CA PRO A 146 -1.75 -0.11 5.74
C PRO A 146 -1.99 -1.57 6.14
N ASN A 147 -0.96 -2.43 6.01
CA ASN A 147 -1.04 -3.86 6.26
C ASN A 147 -1.80 -4.66 5.19
N ILE A 148 -1.23 -4.74 3.98
CA ILE A 148 -1.62 -5.78 3.02
C ILE A 148 -1.28 -7.14 3.66
N LEU A 149 -2.21 -8.08 3.57
CA LEU A 149 -2.04 -9.45 4.09
C LEU A 149 -2.03 -10.43 2.93
N CYS A 150 -1.40 -11.59 3.09
CA CYS A 150 -1.56 -12.70 2.15
C CYS A 150 -2.73 -13.56 2.61
N TYR A 151 -3.50 -14.09 1.66
CA TYR A 151 -4.56 -15.05 1.95
C TYR A 151 -4.44 -16.33 1.12
N ALA A 152 -5.10 -17.37 1.59
CA ALA A 152 -5.48 -18.55 0.83
C ALA A 152 -6.92 -18.93 1.20
N LEU A 153 -7.80 -18.99 0.21
CA LEU A 153 -9.22 -19.30 0.37
C LEU A 153 -9.52 -20.61 -0.36
N LYS A 154 -10.11 -21.57 0.36
CA LYS A 154 -10.63 -22.82 -0.19
C LYS A 154 -12.15 -22.77 -0.21
N GLU A 155 -12.71 -22.97 -1.40
CA GLU A 155 -14.14 -23.15 -1.63
C GLU A 155 -14.36 -24.48 -2.38
N GLY A 156 -14.78 -25.51 -1.65
CA GLY A 156 -14.86 -26.87 -2.17
C GLY A 156 -13.50 -27.38 -2.63
N ASN A 157 -13.35 -27.68 -3.93
CA ASN A 157 -12.10 -28.18 -4.52
C ASN A 157 -11.26 -27.09 -5.22
N ARG A 158 -11.63 -25.82 -5.02
CA ARG A 158 -10.95 -24.66 -5.58
C ARG A 158 -10.22 -23.91 -4.48
N THR A 159 -8.93 -23.68 -4.66
CA THR A 159 -8.09 -22.86 -3.78
C THR A 159 -7.61 -21.64 -4.54
N VAL A 160 -7.81 -20.46 -3.97
CA VAL A 160 -7.31 -19.19 -4.51
C VAL A 160 -6.37 -18.58 -3.47
N ARG A 161 -5.17 -18.20 -3.90
CA ARG A 161 -4.18 -17.48 -3.08
C ARG A 161 -3.99 -16.09 -3.64
N GLY A 162 -3.78 -15.12 -2.77
CA GLY A 162 -3.58 -13.75 -3.20
C GLY A 162 -3.28 -12.77 -2.08
N CYS A 163 -3.37 -11.50 -2.41
CA CYS A 163 -3.22 -10.40 -1.47
C CYS A 163 -4.58 -9.86 -1.05
N ALA A 164 -4.79 -9.67 0.25
CA ALA A 164 -5.93 -8.98 0.83
C ALA A 164 -5.52 -7.52 1.08
N SER A 165 -5.76 -6.70 0.05
CA SER A 165 -5.31 -5.31 -0.03
C SER A 165 -6.38 -4.31 0.44
N THR A 166 -7.60 -4.75 0.73
CA THR A 166 -8.65 -3.92 1.34
C THR A 166 -9.13 -4.49 2.67
N LEU A 167 -9.62 -3.62 3.55
CA LEU A 167 -10.20 -4.03 4.83
C LEU A 167 -11.42 -4.96 4.65
N GLU A 168 -12.18 -4.77 3.57
CA GLU A 168 -13.29 -5.65 3.22
C GLU A 168 -12.81 -7.07 2.87
N GLN A 169 -11.80 -7.21 2.00
CA GLN A 169 -11.20 -8.50 1.67
C GLN A 169 -10.67 -9.23 2.90
N GLN A 170 -9.99 -8.49 3.80
CA GLN A 170 -9.47 -9.05 5.05
C GLN A 170 -10.61 -9.56 5.93
N ARG A 171 -11.68 -8.78 6.11
CA ARG A 171 -12.87 -9.19 6.89
C ARG A 171 -13.59 -10.39 6.28
N THR A 172 -13.77 -10.39 4.97
CA THR A 172 -14.40 -11.50 4.25
C THR A 172 -13.62 -12.79 4.43
N CYS A 173 -12.30 -12.74 4.32
CA CYS A 173 -11.45 -13.90 4.60
C CYS A 173 -11.55 -14.34 6.07
N MET A 174 -11.43 -13.41 7.03
CA MET A 174 -11.54 -13.73 8.47
C MET A 174 -12.88 -14.37 8.86
N ALA A 175 -13.95 -14.13 8.11
CA ALA A 175 -15.28 -14.68 8.36
C ALA A 175 -15.52 -16.06 7.69
N SER A 176 -14.59 -16.56 6.88
CA SER A 176 -14.71 -17.82 6.16
C SER A 176 -13.85 -18.91 6.81
N ASP A 177 -14.48 -20.05 7.16
CA ASP A 177 -13.79 -21.22 7.72
C ASP A 177 -12.76 -21.83 6.74
N GLY A 178 -12.92 -21.55 5.43
CA GLY A 178 -12.01 -21.98 4.37
C GLY A 178 -10.88 -20.99 4.09
N CYS A 179 -10.71 -19.93 4.88
CA CYS A 179 -9.71 -18.90 4.62
C CYS A 179 -8.58 -18.88 5.65
N TYR A 180 -7.35 -18.81 5.15
CA TYR A 180 -6.14 -18.58 5.90
C TYR A 180 -5.61 -17.19 5.55
N LEU A 181 -5.37 -16.36 6.55
CA LEU A 181 -4.87 -15.00 6.41
C LEU A 181 -3.60 -14.84 7.23
N CYS A 182 -2.55 -14.25 6.65
CA CYS A 182 -1.25 -14.12 7.29
C CYS A 182 -0.55 -12.81 6.93
N ASN A 183 0.35 -12.36 7.81
CA ASN A 183 1.08 -11.11 7.62
C ASN A 183 2.45 -11.37 6.96
N PRO A 184 2.66 -10.95 5.70
CA PRO A 184 3.92 -11.15 4.99
C PRO A 184 5.10 -10.37 5.60
N ASN A 185 4.84 -9.31 6.37
CA ASN A 185 5.89 -8.61 7.11
C ASN A 185 6.42 -9.43 8.31
N THR A 186 5.64 -10.38 8.80
CA THR A 186 6.06 -11.31 9.86
C THR A 186 6.76 -12.53 9.25
N LEU A 187 6.23 -13.03 8.13
CA LEU A 187 6.77 -14.18 7.41
C LEU A 187 6.58 -13.96 5.90
N PRO A 188 7.65 -13.71 5.14
CA PRO A 188 7.55 -13.54 3.70
C PRO A 188 6.90 -14.76 3.04
N VAL A 189 6.03 -14.52 2.06
CA VAL A 189 5.34 -15.60 1.33
C VAL A 189 4.59 -16.56 2.27
N CYS A 190 4.03 -16.04 3.38
CA CYS A 190 3.39 -16.85 4.42
C CYS A 190 2.22 -17.70 3.93
N ASN A 191 1.62 -17.34 2.79
CA ASN A 191 0.56 -18.13 2.17
C ASN A 191 1.09 -19.25 1.25
N ALA A 192 2.37 -19.59 1.27
CA ALA A 192 2.89 -20.79 0.58
C ALA A 192 2.58 -22.08 1.35
N LEU A 193 2.55 -22.04 2.69
CA LEU A 193 2.17 -23.16 3.55
C LEU A 193 0.86 -22.83 4.25
N ILE A 194 -0.18 -23.60 3.95
CA ILE A 194 -1.53 -23.39 4.51
C ILE A 194 -1.97 -24.64 5.28
N PRO A 195 -2.80 -24.48 6.32
CA PRO A 195 -3.39 -25.63 7.01
C PRO A 195 -4.27 -26.43 6.04
N LYS A 196 -4.49 -27.71 6.37
CA LYS A 196 -5.54 -28.49 5.72
C LYS A 196 -6.88 -27.95 6.20
N PHE A 197 -7.68 -27.40 5.29
CA PHE A 197 -9.02 -26.95 5.64
C PHE A 197 -9.90 -28.19 5.72
N GLU A 198 -10.58 -28.38 6.84
CA GLU A 198 -11.58 -29.44 6.97
C GLU A 198 -12.64 -29.24 5.88
N ASP A 199 -12.92 -30.29 5.12
CA ASP A 199 -14.01 -30.24 4.16
C ASP A 199 -15.29 -30.04 4.97
N ALA A 200 -16.07 -29.00 4.65
CA ALA A 200 -17.41 -28.83 5.19
C ALA A 200 -18.29 -29.99 4.70
N GLN A 201 -18.17 -31.14 5.36
CA GLN A 201 -18.92 -32.34 5.04
C GLN A 201 -20.32 -32.20 5.63
N ASN A 202 -21.25 -31.90 4.73
CA ASN A 202 -22.65 -32.36 4.67
C ASN A 202 -23.38 -32.53 6.02
N PRO A 203 -24.43 -31.73 6.34
CA PRO A 203 -25.19 -31.81 7.58
C PRO A 203 -26.07 -33.07 7.73
N ASN A 204 -25.74 -34.18 7.07
CA ASN A 204 -26.43 -35.46 7.20
C ASN A 204 -25.50 -36.58 7.67
N THR A 205 -24.99 -36.41 8.89
CA THR A 205 -24.75 -37.54 9.78
C THR A 205 -25.50 -37.30 11.07
N ASN A 206 -26.68 -37.91 11.19
CA ASN A 206 -27.24 -38.29 12.48
C ASN A 206 -26.29 -39.30 13.11
N ALA A 207 -25.22 -38.81 13.71
CA ALA A 207 -24.36 -39.58 14.60
C ALA A 207 -24.52 -38.96 15.99
N GLY A 208 -25.44 -39.54 16.76
CA GLY A 208 -25.45 -39.34 18.20
C GLY A 208 -24.10 -39.79 18.75
N GLY A 209 -23.28 -38.82 19.13
CA GLY A 209 -21.99 -39.02 19.74
C GLY A 209 -21.80 -37.94 20.79
N ILE A 210 -22.19 -38.25 22.02
CA ILE A 210 -21.86 -37.45 23.20
C ILE A 210 -20.33 -37.52 23.35
N ILE A 211 -19.64 -36.44 23.06
CA ILE A 211 -18.26 -36.24 23.52
C ILE A 211 -18.27 -34.98 24.37
N GLY A 212 -18.54 -35.17 25.66
CA GLY A 212 -18.26 -34.17 26.68
C GLY A 212 -16.74 -34.01 26.76
N VAL A 213 -16.23 -32.87 26.31
CA VAL A 213 -14.86 -32.46 26.61
C VAL A 213 -14.89 -31.87 28.01
N GLU A 214 -14.46 -32.68 28.99
CA GLU A 214 -14.24 -32.24 30.36
C GLU A 214 -13.17 -31.14 30.40
N ILE A 215 -13.59 -29.94 30.78
CA ILE A 215 -12.71 -28.82 31.10
C ILE A 215 -12.08 -29.11 32.47
N LEU A 216 -10.98 -29.87 32.48
CA LEU A 216 -10.16 -30.06 33.69
C LEU A 216 -8.67 -30.05 33.34
N SER A 217 -8.05 -28.86 33.26
CA SER A 217 -6.63 -28.69 33.64
C SER A 217 -6.15 -27.22 33.63
N TYR A 218 -6.75 -26.33 34.45
CA TYR A 218 -6.12 -25.03 34.77
C TYR A 218 -6.01 -24.74 36.27
N ILE A 219 -6.44 -25.66 37.14
CA ILE A 219 -6.44 -25.45 38.60
C ILE A 219 -5.13 -25.94 39.26
N SER A 220 -4.34 -26.79 38.61
CA SER A 220 -3.11 -27.36 39.24
C SER A 220 -1.90 -26.43 39.26
N MET A 221 -1.85 -25.34 38.47
CA MET A 221 -0.75 -24.37 38.50
C MET A 221 -0.94 -23.25 39.54
N VAL A 222 -2.16 -22.99 40.00
CA VAL A 222 -2.43 -21.93 40.99
C VAL A 222 -2.15 -22.41 42.42
N ILE A 223 -2.34 -23.70 42.71
CA ILE A 223 -2.13 -24.26 44.06
C ILE A 223 -0.64 -24.35 44.43
N LEU A 224 0.25 -24.53 43.45
CA LEU A 224 1.70 -24.56 43.71
C LEU A 224 2.31 -23.18 43.98
N ILE A 225 1.72 -22.11 43.44
CA ILE A 225 2.20 -20.74 43.66
C ILE A 225 1.76 -20.21 45.03
N VAL A 226 0.54 -20.52 45.47
CA VAL A 226 0.03 -20.06 46.78
C VAL A 226 0.72 -20.77 47.95
N ARG A 227 1.13 -22.04 47.81
CA ARG A 227 1.82 -22.76 48.89
C ARG A 227 3.27 -22.31 49.12
N ASN A 228 3.90 -21.65 48.15
CA ASN A 228 5.26 -21.15 48.28
C ASN A 228 5.35 -19.70 48.78
N HIS A 229 4.20 -19.04 49.00
CA HIS A 229 4.15 -17.65 49.46
C HIS A 229 3.60 -17.48 50.89
N PHE A 230 3.15 -18.56 51.54
CA PHE A 230 2.54 -18.55 52.88
C PHE A 230 3.06 -19.64 53.84
N LEU A 231 4.31 -20.09 53.67
CA LEU A 231 5.08 -20.76 54.73
C LEU A 231 6.40 -20.03 54.96
#